data_AF-A0A1F9LB65-F1
#
_entry.id   AF-A0A1F9LB65-F1
#
_cell.length_a   1.000
_cell.length_b   1.000
_cell.length_c   1.000
_cell.angle_alpha   90.00
_cell.angle_beta   90.00
_cell.angle_gamma   90.00
#
_symmetry.space_group_name_H-M   'P 1'
#
loop_
_entity.id
_entity.type
_entity.pdbx_description
1 polymer ?
#
loop_
_entity_poly.entity_id
_entity_poly.type
_entity_poly.pdbx_seq_one_letter_code
_entity_poly.pdbx_strand_id
1 'polypeptide(L)'
;MLAECVRVTKSGGRVAVIVRSLDMPWWVNLPLRADLKKKAEAQRGNVLKEGCADASLYRRMRQAGLKQLAMLPQWATFSERERLQFQQERIAAMLEPEEVNEWRKAIAQAEAEQTFFIAQPFHCAVGTKA
;
A
#
# COMPACT_ATOMS: atom_id res chain seq x y z
N MET A 1 15.25 -3.77 13.22
CA MET A 1 14.62 -2.44 13.24
C MET A 1 13.69 -2.23 14.43
N LEU A 2 12.56 -2.96 14.57
CA LEU A 2 11.59 -2.72 15.66
C LEU A 2 12.19 -2.74 17.08
N ALA A 3 13.05 -3.72 17.37
CA ALA A 3 13.73 -3.80 18.67
C ALA A 3 14.55 -2.55 18.99
N GLU A 4 15.18 -1.95 17.97
CA GLU A 4 15.98 -0.74 18.13
C GLU A 4 15.09 0.49 18.37
N CYS A 5 13.97 0.61 17.65
CA CYS A 5 12.97 1.64 17.93
C CYS A 5 12.45 1.55 19.38
N VAL A 6 12.20 0.33 19.87
CA VAL A 6 11.79 0.10 21.26
C VAL A 6 12.92 0.45 22.23
N ARG A 7 14.17 0.05 21.95
CA ARG A 7 15.33 0.32 22.81
C ARG A 7 15.50 1.82 23.09
N VAL A 8 15.41 2.66 22.06
CA VAL A 8 15.62 4.12 22.16
C VAL A 8 14.39 4.89 22.68
N THR A 9 13.20 4.30 22.64
CA THR A 9 11.97 4.93 23.15
C THR A 9 11.97 4.92 24.68
N LYS A 10 11.53 6.01 25.33
CA LYS A 10 11.35 6.04 26.80
C LYS A 10 10.18 5.15 27.23
N SER A 11 10.17 4.65 28.47
CA SER A 11 8.99 3.98 29.04
C SER A 11 7.77 4.92 28.97
N GLY A 12 6.60 4.37 28.62
CA GLY A 12 5.38 5.12 28.28
C GLY A 12 5.40 5.79 26.89
N GLY A 13 6.53 5.78 26.18
CA GLY A 13 6.65 6.34 24.83
C GLY A 13 5.97 5.48 23.76
N ARG A 14 5.65 6.10 22.62
CA ARG A 14 4.95 5.44 21.50
C ARG A 14 5.88 5.18 20.32
N VAL A 15 5.70 4.04 19.67
CA VAL A 15 6.34 3.68 18.40
C VAL A 15 5.24 3.48 17.36
N ALA A 16 5.26 4.32 16.32
CA ALA A 16 4.37 4.25 15.18
C ALA A 16 5.12 3.67 13.97
N VAL A 17 4.51 2.72 13.27
CA VAL A 17 5.11 2.05 12.12
C VAL A 17 4.08 2.00 11.00
N ILE A 18 4.51 2.38 9.80
CA ILE A 18 3.75 2.29 8.55
C ILE A 18 4.62 1.51 7.56
N VAL A 19 4.07 0.46 6.98
CA VAL A 19 4.73 -0.32 5.92
C VAL A 19 3.76 -0.49 4.75
N ARG A 20 4.29 -0.51 3.53
CA ARG A 20 3.51 -0.96 2.36
C ARG A 20 2.97 -2.37 2.65
N SER A 21 1.76 -2.66 2.21
CA SER A 21 1.22 -4.01 2.25
C SER A 21 1.46 -4.71 0.91
N LEU A 22 2.04 -5.90 0.97
CA LEU A 22 2.25 -6.82 -0.16
C LEU A 22 1.33 -8.05 -0.06
N ASP A 23 0.55 -8.17 1.01
CA ASP A 23 -0.47 -9.18 1.23
C ASP A 23 -1.89 -8.69 0.88
N MET A 24 -2.07 -7.39 0.61
CA MET A 24 -3.32 -6.82 0.10
C MET A 24 -3.12 -6.27 -1.33
N PRO A 25 -4.12 -6.42 -2.23
CA PRO A 25 -4.07 -5.83 -3.55
C PRO A 25 -4.22 -4.31 -3.47
N TRP A 26 -3.70 -3.62 -4.49
CA TRP A 26 -4.04 -2.22 -4.72
C TRP A 26 -5.51 -2.10 -5.12
N TRP A 27 -6.06 -0.89 -5.03
CA TRP A 27 -7.38 -0.59 -5.57
C TRP A 27 -7.23 0.39 -6.73
N VAL A 28 -7.61 -0.05 -7.92
CA VAL A 28 -7.75 0.81 -9.10
C VAL A 28 -9.23 0.93 -9.44
N ASN A 29 -9.84 2.10 -9.43
CA ASN A 29 -11.31 2.20 -9.56
C ASN A 29 -11.85 2.10 -11.00
N LEU A 30 -11.07 1.55 -11.92
CA LEU A 30 -11.43 1.44 -13.33
C LEU A 30 -12.22 0.15 -13.62
N PRO A 31 -13.23 0.20 -14.50
CA PRO A 31 -14.00 -0.96 -14.95
C PRO A 31 -13.21 -1.76 -16.01
N LEU A 32 -12.25 -2.54 -15.56
CA LEU A 32 -11.38 -3.37 -16.42
C LEU A 32 -11.85 -4.82 -16.41
N ARG A 33 -11.55 -5.57 -17.49
CA ARG A 33 -11.73 -7.03 -17.50
C ARG A 33 -10.89 -7.69 -16.41
N ALA A 34 -11.36 -8.84 -15.89
CA ALA A 34 -10.84 -9.44 -14.66
C ALA A 34 -9.31 -9.66 -14.66
N ASP A 35 -8.74 -10.16 -15.76
CA ASP A 35 -7.29 -10.41 -15.84
C ASP A 35 -6.47 -9.12 -15.81
N LEU A 36 -6.93 -8.09 -16.53
CA LEU A 36 -6.29 -6.77 -16.53
C LEU A 36 -6.43 -6.09 -15.16
N LYS A 37 -7.61 -6.20 -14.53
CA LYS A 37 -7.85 -5.71 -13.17
C LYS A 37 -6.85 -6.30 -12.19
N LYS A 38 -6.65 -7.62 -12.25
CA LYS A 38 -5.69 -8.35 -11.42
C LYS A 38 -4.25 -7.89 -11.64
N LYS A 39 -3.83 -7.65 -12.89
CA LYS A 39 -2.50 -7.09 -13.21
C LYS A 39 -2.33 -5.66 -12.70
N ALA A 40 -3.35 -4.81 -12.88
CA ALA A 40 -3.33 -3.43 -12.42
C ALA A 40 -3.23 -3.33 -10.90
N GLU A 41 -3.92 -4.21 -10.18
CA GLU A 41 -3.99 -4.26 -8.71
C GLU A 41 -2.92 -5.14 -8.04
N ALA A 42 -2.08 -5.81 -8.84
CA ALA A 42 -1.01 -6.66 -8.35
C ALA A 42 -0.09 -5.90 -7.39
N GLN A 43 0.38 -6.59 -6.36
CA GLN A 43 1.23 -5.96 -5.35
C GLN A 43 2.57 -5.55 -5.95
N ARG A 44 3.11 -4.43 -5.47
CA ARG A 44 4.34 -3.83 -6.00
C ARG A 44 5.28 -3.47 -4.86
N GLY A 45 6.54 -3.85 -5.00
CA GLY A 45 7.61 -3.47 -4.10
C GLY A 45 8.49 -4.65 -3.70
N ASN A 46 9.76 -4.34 -3.41
CA ASN A 46 10.72 -5.33 -2.95
C ASN A 46 10.84 -5.26 -1.43
N VAL A 47 10.85 -6.43 -0.80
CA VAL A 47 11.05 -6.60 0.63
C VAL A 47 12.07 -7.70 0.82
N LEU A 48 13.14 -7.39 1.56
CA LEU A 48 14.16 -8.38 1.90
C LEU A 48 13.54 -9.48 2.77
N LYS A 49 14.16 -10.67 2.79
CA LYS A 49 13.69 -11.84 3.56
C LYS A 49 13.29 -11.52 5.01
N GLU A 50 14.06 -10.66 5.68
CA GLU A 50 13.83 -10.25 7.08
C GLU A 50 12.96 -8.99 7.23
N GLY A 51 12.53 -8.41 6.12
CA GLY A 51 11.64 -7.25 6.08
C GLY A 51 10.22 -7.58 6.54
N CYS A 52 9.40 -6.54 6.64
CA CYS A 52 8.00 -6.63 7.02
C CYS A 52 7.18 -5.71 6.13
N ALA A 53 6.26 -6.27 5.36
CA ALA A 53 5.34 -5.54 4.49
C ALA A 53 4.00 -6.28 4.39
N ASP A 54 3.59 -6.88 5.49
CA ASP A 54 2.41 -7.72 5.61
C ASP A 54 1.84 -7.61 7.03
N ALA A 55 0.71 -8.28 7.27
CA ALA A 55 0.01 -8.27 8.55
C ALA A 55 0.84 -8.84 9.72
N SER A 56 1.99 -9.50 9.46
CA SER A 56 2.88 -9.94 10.53
C SER A 56 3.47 -8.78 11.33
N LEU A 57 3.40 -7.53 10.83
CA LEU A 57 3.77 -6.31 11.56
C LEU A 57 3.22 -6.30 12.99
N TYR A 58 1.93 -6.58 13.15
CA TYR A 58 1.25 -6.47 14.44
C TYR A 58 1.81 -7.46 15.46
N ARG A 59 2.04 -8.71 15.04
CA ARG A 59 2.68 -9.75 15.87
C ARG A 59 4.11 -9.36 16.20
N ARG A 60 4.89 -8.88 15.23
CA ARG A 60 6.29 -8.47 15.42
C ARG A 60 6.41 -7.30 16.40
N MET A 61 5.48 -6.33 16.37
CA MET A 61 5.44 -5.23 17.35
C MET A 61 5.18 -5.73 18.77
N ARG A 62 4.26 -6.67 18.97
CA ARG A 62 4.04 -7.32 20.28
C ARG A 62 5.28 -8.06 20.76
N GLN A 63 5.92 -8.84 19.87
CA GLN A 63 7.16 -9.58 20.17
C GLN A 63 8.33 -8.64 20.52
N ALA A 64 8.36 -7.43 19.96
CA ALA A 64 9.33 -6.40 20.32
C ALA A 64 9.05 -5.72 21.67
N GLY A 65 7.97 -6.09 22.38
CA GLY A 65 7.66 -5.59 23.72
C GLY A 65 6.64 -4.45 23.77
N LEU A 66 6.12 -4.00 22.62
CA LEU A 66 5.09 -2.96 22.59
C LEU A 66 3.74 -3.49 23.10
N LYS A 67 3.04 -2.65 23.86
CA LYS A 67 1.71 -2.91 24.44
C LYS A 67 0.67 -1.96 23.84
N GLN A 68 -0.61 -2.25 24.11
CA GLN A 68 -1.75 -1.40 23.68
C GLN A 68 -1.68 -1.01 22.19
N LEU A 69 -1.54 -2.02 21.31
CA LEU A 69 -1.41 -1.75 19.87
C LEU A 69 -2.73 -1.22 19.30
N ALA A 70 -2.70 -0.04 18.72
CA ALA A 70 -3.70 0.42 17.77
C ALA A 70 -3.32 -0.11 16.39
N MET A 71 -4.17 -0.93 15.78
CA MET A 71 -3.97 -1.54 14.47
C MET A 71 -4.87 -0.84 13.46
N LEU A 72 -4.27 -0.18 12.47
CA LEU A 72 -4.93 0.79 11.61
C LEU A 72 -4.50 0.55 10.16
N PRO A 73 -4.89 -0.55 9.49
CA PRO A 73 -4.65 -0.67 8.05
C PRO A 73 -5.29 0.50 7.31
N GLN A 74 -4.61 1.03 6.30
CA GLN A 74 -5.03 2.24 5.56
C GLN A 74 -4.74 2.09 4.07
N TRP A 75 -5.51 2.82 3.25
CA TRP A 75 -5.22 2.99 1.83
C TRP A 75 -4.78 4.43 1.58
N ALA A 76 -3.56 4.61 1.07
CA ALA A 76 -3.14 5.90 0.55
C ALA A 76 -3.73 6.07 -0.84
N THR A 77 -4.60 7.07 -1.00
CA THR A 77 -5.28 7.36 -2.27
C THR A 77 -4.47 8.38 -3.06
N PHE A 78 -4.17 8.05 -4.30
CA PHE A 78 -3.58 8.93 -5.30
C PHE A 78 -4.69 9.40 -6.24
N SER A 79 -5.11 10.65 -6.08
CA SER A 79 -6.04 11.36 -6.97
C SER A 79 -5.45 12.67 -7.51
N GLU A 80 -4.30 13.09 -6.97
CA GLU A 80 -3.55 14.27 -7.40
C GLU A 80 -2.70 13.94 -8.65
N ARG A 81 -2.67 14.88 -9.61
CA ARG A 81 -2.14 14.65 -10.96
C ARG A 81 -0.77 13.96 -11.00
N GLU A 82 0.25 14.50 -10.34
CA GLU A 82 1.62 14.02 -10.50
C GLU A 82 1.81 12.59 -9.95
N ARG A 83 1.34 12.33 -8.73
CA ARG A 83 1.45 11.00 -8.12
C ARG A 83 0.58 9.98 -8.81
N LEU A 84 -0.64 10.35 -9.18
CA LEU A 84 -1.54 9.47 -9.90
C LEU A 84 -0.94 9.11 -11.27
N GLN A 85 -0.45 10.08 -12.04
CA GLN A 85 0.21 9.86 -13.33
C GLN A 85 1.41 8.91 -13.21
N PHE A 86 2.27 9.11 -12.21
CA PHE A 86 3.41 8.22 -11.97
C PHE A 86 2.97 6.76 -11.76
N GLN A 87 1.89 6.52 -11.01
CA GLN A 87 1.38 5.16 -10.82
C GLN A 87 0.73 4.60 -12.09
N GLN A 88 0.00 5.42 -12.84
CA GLN A 88 -0.59 5.01 -14.11
C GLN A 88 0.47 4.52 -15.10
N GLU A 89 1.55 5.29 -15.27
CA GLU A 89 2.64 4.96 -16.20
C GLU A 89 3.34 3.67 -15.79
N ARG A 90 3.57 3.47 -14.48
CA ARG A 90 4.13 2.22 -13.95
C ARG A 90 3.21 1.02 -14.12
N ILE A 91 1.89 1.20 -14.09
CA ILE A 91 0.95 0.13 -14.40
C ILE A 91 1.05 -0.19 -15.88
N ALA A 92 0.91 0.82 -16.75
CA ALA A 92 0.93 0.68 -18.20
C ALA A 92 2.21 0.01 -18.73
N ALA A 93 3.37 0.27 -18.12
CA ALA A 93 4.65 -0.31 -18.52
C ALA A 93 4.74 -1.85 -18.39
N MET A 94 3.80 -2.49 -17.69
CA MET A 94 3.75 -3.95 -17.49
C MET A 94 2.58 -4.62 -18.23
N LEU A 95 1.83 -3.84 -19.01
CA LEU A 95 0.66 -4.31 -19.74
C LEU A 95 1.04 -4.67 -21.18
N GLU A 96 0.34 -5.66 -21.72
CA GLU A 96 0.44 -5.99 -23.14
C GLU A 96 -0.22 -4.89 -24.01
N PRO A 97 0.10 -4.79 -25.31
CA PRO A 97 -0.43 -3.72 -26.16
C PRO A 97 -1.97 -3.60 -26.16
N GLU A 98 -2.69 -4.72 -26.17
CA GLU A 98 -4.16 -4.74 -26.09
C GLU A 98 -4.66 -4.23 -24.73
N GLU A 99 -3.98 -4.61 -23.65
CA GLU A 99 -4.28 -4.19 -22.28
C GLU A 99 -4.05 -2.69 -22.08
N VAL A 100 -3.01 -2.13 -22.71
CA VAL A 100 -2.74 -0.68 -22.68
C VAL A 100 -3.89 0.11 -23.31
N ASN A 101 -4.50 -0.40 -24.39
CA ASN A 101 -5.63 0.27 -25.03
C ASN A 101 -6.87 0.30 -24.12
N GLU A 102 -7.21 -0.84 -23.51
CA GLU A 102 -8.30 -0.93 -22.53
C GLU A 102 -8.05 -0.02 -21.32
N TRP A 103 -6.82 -0.06 -20.78
CA TRP A 103 -6.36 0.79 -19.68
C TRP A 103 -6.55 2.28 -19.97
N ARG A 104 -6.02 2.77 -21.11
CA ARG A 104 -6.12 4.18 -21.50
C ARG A 104 -7.57 4.62 -21.73
N LYS A 105 -8.39 3.76 -22.35
CA LYS A 105 -9.82 4.05 -22.56
C LYS A 105 -10.57 4.20 -21.24
N ALA A 106 -10.32 3.30 -20.28
CA ALA A 106 -10.94 3.35 -18.97
C ALA A 106 -10.50 4.59 -18.18
N ILE A 107 -9.21 4.96 -18.24
CA ILE A 107 -8.71 6.21 -17.66
C ILE A 107 -9.43 7.41 -18.25
N ALA A 108 -9.47 7.53 -19.58
CA ALA A 108 -10.09 8.69 -20.23
C ALA A 108 -11.56 8.86 -19.83
N GLN A 109 -12.29 7.75 -19.70
CA GLN A 109 -13.67 7.76 -19.19
C GLN A 109 -13.74 8.26 -17.75
N ALA A 110 -12.93 7.69 -16.84
CA ALA A 110 -12.94 8.06 -15.43
C ALA A 110 -12.43 9.49 -15.18
N GLU A 111 -11.52 10.00 -16.02
CA GLU A 111 -11.07 11.40 -15.99
C GLU A 111 -12.16 12.36 -16.46
N ALA A 112 -12.91 12.01 -17.52
CA ALA A 112 -14.06 12.78 -17.98
C ALA A 112 -15.17 12.86 -16.91
N GLU A 113 -15.33 11.79 -16.12
CA GLU A 113 -16.24 11.73 -14.97
C GLU A 113 -15.67 12.33 -13.68
N GLN A 114 -14.39 12.71 -13.67
CA GLN A 114 -13.67 13.19 -12.48
C GLN A 114 -13.65 12.18 -11.31
N THR A 115 -13.66 10.88 -11.63
CA THR A 115 -13.72 9.80 -10.64
C THR A 115 -12.41 9.04 -10.49
N PHE A 116 -11.40 9.26 -11.34
CA PHE A 116 -10.22 8.39 -11.37
C PHE A 116 -9.33 8.50 -10.11
N PHE A 117 -9.03 7.36 -9.49
CA PHE A 117 -8.01 7.23 -8.44
C PHE A 117 -7.32 5.86 -8.46
N ILE A 118 -6.16 5.81 -7.81
CA ILE A 118 -5.47 4.57 -7.47
C ILE A 118 -5.17 4.62 -5.98
N ALA A 119 -5.47 3.56 -5.23
CA ALA A 119 -5.20 3.50 -3.81
C ALA A 119 -4.28 2.32 -3.46
N GLN A 120 -3.21 2.62 -2.72
CA GLN A 120 -2.22 1.65 -2.27
C GLN A 120 -2.45 1.27 -0.81
N PRO A 121 -2.44 -0.03 -0.45
CA PRO A 121 -2.63 -0.48 0.91
C PRO A 121 -1.35 -0.36 1.76
N PHE A 122 -1.55 -0.08 3.05
CA PHE A 122 -0.52 -0.01 4.09
C PHE A 122 -0.99 -0.70 5.36
N HIS A 123 -0.07 -1.39 6.03
CA HIS A 123 -0.24 -1.74 7.43
C HIS A 123 0.33 -0.63 8.30
N CYS A 124 -0.52 -0.05 9.15
CA CYS A 124 -0.11 0.92 10.14
C CYS A 124 -0.42 0.39 11.54
N ALA A 125 0.50 0.62 12.48
CA ALA A 125 0.24 0.36 13.89
C ALA A 125 1.02 1.29 14.80
N VAL A 126 0.44 1.57 15.97
CA VAL A 126 1.09 2.31 17.05
C VAL A 126 1.05 1.46 18.30
N GLY A 127 2.19 1.31 18.97
CA GLY A 127 2.29 0.61 20.25
C GLY A 127 3.03 1.45 21.29
N THR A 128 2.78 1.16 22.56
CA THR A 128 3.39 1.86 23.70
C THR A 128 4.46 0.98 24.34
N LYS A 129 5.64 1.54 24.61
CA LYS A 129 6.70 0.87 25.36
C LYS A 129 6.32 0.84 26.85
N ALA A 130 6.42 -0.35 27.46
CA ALA A 130 6.30 -0.50 28.91
C ALA A 130 7.42 0.25 29.64
#